data_AF-A0A6A7G7C9-F1
#
_entry.id   AF-A0A6A7G7C9-F1
#
_cell.length_a   1.000
_cell.length_b   1.000
_cell.length_c   1.000
_cell.angle_alpha   90.00
_cell.angle_beta   90.00
_cell.angle_gamma   90.00
#
_symmetry.space_group_name_H-M   'P 1'
#
loop_
_entity.id
_entity.type
_entity.pdbx_description
1 polymer ?
#
loop_
_entity_poly.entity_id
_entity_poly.type
_entity_poly.pdbx_seq_one_letter_code
_entity_poly.pdbx_strand_id
1 'polypeptide(L)'
;QIWTVLLGYMDGLEERQMNRDEVLTFLFRLSFLEFGKDYSKQSLTPTQKILINDLTLFGLIYQRKKKSKQFYPTRLSTYLSSGSFETREEQERVGFLIVETAFKVYAYTTSLLQLSLLKLFVRLDFRLPNLVTGVITKQSVTDAFRKGIGAQQIISYFEQFAHSRMRTRAPVIPQNVTDQIRLWEHQRDRLSSQRAVLIDDFVGVSEFKSILQFVVKSSKENPDSKVLLHDKDFKWMIVSPTAKSLIKQYREKQQSMRI
;
A
#
# COMPACT_ATOMS: atom_id res chain seq x y z
N GLN A 1 20.56 11.99 -5.43
CA GLN A 1 21.18 11.39 -4.22
C GLN A 1 22.67 11.70 -4.14
N ILE A 2 23.50 11.38 -5.15
CA ILE A 2 24.95 11.69 -5.15
C ILE A 2 25.24 13.17 -4.94
N TRP A 3 24.61 14.06 -5.70
CA TRP A 3 24.78 15.51 -5.54
C TRP A 3 24.41 16.02 -4.14
N THR A 4 23.44 15.41 -3.46
CA THR A 4 23.08 15.76 -2.08
C THR A 4 24.22 15.41 -1.12
N VAL A 5 24.86 14.25 -1.30
CA VAL A 5 26.03 13.85 -0.50
C VAL A 5 27.21 14.76 -0.80
N LEU A 6 27.45 15.10 -2.07
CA LEU A 6 28.51 16.03 -2.46
C LEU A 6 28.27 17.43 -1.90
N LEU A 7 27.04 17.96 -1.97
CA LEU A 7 26.70 19.26 -1.39
C LEU A 7 26.93 19.27 0.12
N GLY A 8 26.45 18.24 0.85
CA GLY A 8 26.74 18.13 2.28
C GLY A 8 28.24 17.96 2.59
N TYR A 9 28.99 17.32 1.69
CA TYR A 9 30.45 17.25 1.79
C TYR A 9 31.10 18.63 1.56
N MET A 10 30.57 19.43 0.61
CA MET A 10 31.03 20.79 0.34
C MET A 10 30.81 21.73 1.54
N ASP A 11 29.69 21.58 2.24
CA ASP A 11 29.35 22.37 3.43
C ASP A 11 30.35 22.13 4.58
N GLY A 12 30.93 20.93 4.66
CA GLY A 12 31.93 20.56 5.68
C GLY A 12 33.40 20.79 5.27
N LEU A 13 33.68 21.50 4.17
CA LEU A 13 35.06 21.69 3.70
C LEU A 13 35.88 22.66 4.56
N GLU A 14 35.23 23.66 5.16
CA GLU A 14 35.89 24.66 6.00
C GLU A 14 36.53 24.03 7.24
N GLU A 15 35.82 23.12 7.90
CA GLU A 15 36.32 22.35 9.05
C GLU A 15 37.51 21.44 8.69
N ARG A 16 37.58 21.01 7.42
CA ARG A 16 38.62 20.11 6.91
C ARG A 16 39.82 20.85 6.31
N GLN A 17 39.81 22.19 6.33
CA GLN A 17 40.84 23.04 5.72
C GLN A 17 41.09 22.70 4.24
N MET A 18 40.03 22.31 3.53
CA MET A 18 40.11 21.97 2.10
C MET A 18 39.70 23.17 1.25
N ASN A 19 40.51 23.49 0.24
CA ASN A 19 40.20 24.56 -0.70
C ASN A 19 38.99 24.19 -1.57
N ARG A 20 37.90 24.96 -1.43
CA ARG A 20 36.64 24.77 -2.15
C ARG A 20 36.82 24.78 -3.67
N ASP A 21 37.64 25.68 -4.19
CA ASP A 21 37.83 25.85 -5.63
C ASP A 21 38.55 24.65 -6.25
N GLU A 22 39.53 24.09 -5.54
CA GLU A 22 40.25 22.89 -5.96
C GLU A 22 39.34 21.65 -5.98
N VAL A 23 38.41 21.57 -5.03
CA VAL A 23 37.41 20.49 -4.96
C VAL A 23 36.43 20.60 -6.12
N LEU A 24 35.85 21.79 -6.35
CA LEU A 24 34.93 22.01 -7.47
C LEU A 24 35.60 21.75 -8.81
N THR A 25 36.81 22.28 -9.01
CA THR A 25 37.59 22.06 -10.23
C THR A 25 37.82 20.57 -10.48
N PHE A 26 38.11 19.80 -9.43
CA PHE A 26 38.28 18.36 -9.56
C PHE A 26 36.96 17.62 -9.85
N LEU A 27 35.85 18.01 -9.23
CA LEU A 27 34.53 17.42 -9.50
C LEU A 27 34.09 17.67 -10.94
N PHE A 28 34.33 18.87 -11.49
CA PHE A 28 34.12 19.15 -12.91
C PHE A 28 35.07 18.35 -13.80
N ARG A 29 36.35 18.21 -13.43
CA ARG A 29 37.28 17.37 -14.19
C ARG A 29 36.84 15.91 -14.20
N LEU A 30 36.37 15.40 -13.07
CA LEU A 30 35.95 14.01 -12.87
C LEU A 30 34.79 13.62 -13.79
N SER A 31 33.87 14.54 -14.09
CA SER A 31 32.72 14.25 -14.92
C SER A 31 33.04 14.12 -16.42
N PHE A 32 34.20 14.63 -16.86
CA PHE A 32 34.71 14.46 -18.22
C PHE A 32 35.67 13.27 -18.37
N LEU A 33 35.91 12.50 -17.30
CA LEU A 33 36.75 11.31 -17.38
C LEU A 33 35.97 10.13 -17.95
N GLU A 34 36.64 9.29 -18.73
CA GLU A 34 36.02 8.14 -19.37
C GLU A 34 36.04 6.90 -18.45
N PHE A 35 34.90 6.23 -18.37
CA PHE A 35 34.77 4.97 -17.64
C PHE A 35 35.74 3.92 -18.20
N GLY A 36 36.46 3.25 -17.30
CA GLY A 36 37.41 2.18 -17.65
C GLY A 36 38.84 2.64 -17.97
N LYS A 37 39.09 3.96 -18.08
CA LYS A 37 40.45 4.51 -18.23
C LYS A 37 41.09 4.79 -16.86
N ASP A 38 42.40 4.60 -16.75
CA ASP A 38 43.17 4.96 -15.56
C ASP A 38 43.71 6.39 -15.64
N TYR A 39 43.77 7.06 -14.50
CA TYR A 39 44.28 8.43 -14.38
C TYR A 39 45.29 8.55 -13.25
N SER A 40 46.37 9.30 -13.50
CA SER A 40 47.48 9.48 -12.55
C SER A 40 47.17 10.52 -11.48
N LYS A 41 47.61 10.27 -10.24
CA LYS A 41 47.52 11.21 -9.09
C LYS A 41 48.73 12.15 -8.95
N GLN A 42 49.71 12.07 -9.85
CA GLN A 42 50.97 12.79 -9.71
C GLN A 42 50.79 14.31 -9.78
N SER A 43 49.97 14.80 -10.72
CA SER A 43 49.71 16.22 -10.95
C SER A 43 48.57 16.80 -10.10
N LEU A 44 48.07 16.05 -9.11
CA LEU A 44 46.99 16.50 -8.25
C LEU A 44 47.52 17.23 -7.02
N THR A 45 46.78 18.26 -6.61
CA THR A 45 47.06 19.02 -5.40
C THR A 45 46.90 18.14 -4.14
N PRO A 46 47.47 18.54 -2.99
CA PRO A 46 47.26 17.83 -1.73
C PRO A 46 45.76 17.66 -1.39
N THR A 47 44.96 18.71 -1.59
CA THR A 47 43.51 18.70 -1.38
C THR A 47 42.80 17.72 -2.31
N GLN A 48 43.18 17.67 -3.59
CA GLN A 48 42.61 16.72 -4.56
C GLN A 48 42.97 15.26 -4.23
N LYS A 49 44.15 15.01 -3.67
CA LYS A 49 44.55 13.66 -3.21
C LYS A 49 43.71 13.19 -2.03
N ILE A 50 43.36 14.09 -1.11
CA ILE A 50 42.43 13.81 0.01
C ILE A 50 41.05 13.53 -0.57
N LEU A 51 40.56 14.41 -1.45
CA LEU A 51 39.27 14.28 -2.11
C LEU A 51 39.10 12.94 -2.82
N ILE A 52 40.12 12.44 -3.52
CA ILE A 52 40.04 11.13 -4.18
C ILE A 52 39.76 9.99 -3.19
N ASN A 53 40.36 10.03 -2.00
CA ASN A 53 40.11 9.02 -0.98
C ASN A 53 38.65 9.07 -0.50
N ASP A 54 38.11 10.27 -0.34
CA ASP A 54 36.72 10.48 0.07
C ASP A 54 35.74 10.05 -1.05
N LEU A 55 36.03 10.42 -2.30
CA LEU A 55 35.25 9.99 -3.48
C LEU A 55 35.28 8.47 -3.69
N THR A 56 36.30 7.79 -3.17
CA THR A 56 36.35 6.33 -3.15
C THR A 56 35.32 5.76 -2.18
N LEU A 57 35.10 6.41 -1.02
CA LEU A 57 34.05 6.03 -0.07
C LEU A 57 32.65 6.24 -0.64
N PHE A 58 32.47 7.27 -1.47
CA PHE A 58 31.20 7.52 -2.16
C PHE A 58 30.99 6.62 -3.39
N GLY A 59 31.98 5.80 -3.75
CA GLY A 59 31.92 4.94 -4.94
C GLY A 59 31.99 5.70 -6.27
N LEU A 60 32.36 6.98 -6.26
CA LEU A 60 32.57 7.80 -7.46
C LEU A 60 33.90 7.48 -8.15
N ILE A 61 34.88 7.03 -7.37
CA ILE A 61 36.19 6.63 -7.85
C ILE A 61 36.52 5.24 -7.32
N TYR A 62 37.15 4.43 -8.16
CA TYR A 62 37.74 3.18 -7.77
C TYR A 62 39.27 3.30 -7.66
N GLN A 63 39.82 2.73 -6.59
CA GLN A 63 41.25 2.54 -6.40
C GLN A 63 41.53 1.13 -5.94
N ARG A 64 42.50 0.46 -6.57
CA ARG A 64 42.95 -0.88 -6.15
C ARG A 64 43.48 -0.88 -4.70
N LYS A 65 44.17 0.20 -4.30
CA LYS A 65 44.72 0.42 -2.95
C LYS A 65 44.68 1.93 -2.66
N LYS A 66 44.53 2.34 -1.38
CA LYS A 66 44.56 3.77 -0.96
C LYS A 66 45.82 4.50 -1.48
N LYS A 67 46.97 3.83 -1.42
CA LYS A 67 48.28 4.37 -1.89
C LYS A 67 48.55 4.13 -3.38
N SER A 68 47.58 3.66 -4.17
CA SER A 68 47.76 3.47 -5.63
C SER A 68 48.23 4.76 -6.29
N LYS A 69 48.99 4.72 -7.38
CA LYS A 69 49.36 5.92 -8.16
C LYS A 69 48.26 6.34 -9.13
N GLN A 70 47.39 5.40 -9.49
CA GLN A 70 46.29 5.58 -10.43
C GLN A 70 44.93 5.44 -9.75
N PHE A 71 43.91 6.06 -10.34
CA PHE A 71 42.50 5.93 -9.98
C PHE A 71 41.64 5.76 -11.24
N TYR A 72 40.44 5.20 -11.07
CA TYR A 72 39.51 4.91 -12.16
C TYR A 72 38.15 5.57 -11.85
N PRO A 73 37.57 6.37 -12.76
CA PRO A 73 36.22 6.87 -12.59
C PRO A 73 35.21 5.71 -12.68
N THR A 74 34.20 5.71 -11.81
CA THR A 74 33.09 4.76 -11.89
C THR A 74 31.96 5.32 -12.76
N ARG A 75 30.95 4.50 -13.10
CA ARG A 75 29.76 5.01 -13.81
C ARG A 75 29.05 6.13 -13.04
N LEU A 76 29.14 6.14 -11.71
CA LEU A 76 28.54 7.20 -10.89
C LEU A 76 29.20 8.56 -11.14
N SER A 77 30.52 8.59 -11.39
CA SER A 77 31.23 9.84 -11.71
C SER A 77 30.85 10.44 -13.06
N THR A 78 30.59 9.62 -14.08
CA THR A 78 30.16 10.10 -15.41
C THR A 78 28.75 10.72 -15.39
N TYR A 79 27.95 10.39 -14.38
CA TYR A 79 26.61 10.96 -14.18
C TYR A 79 26.57 12.29 -13.44
N LEU A 80 27.72 12.79 -12.95
CA LEU A 80 27.78 14.07 -12.24
C LEU A 80 27.35 15.24 -13.14
N SER A 81 27.87 15.32 -14.36
CA SER A 81 27.55 16.42 -15.30
C SER A 81 26.43 16.11 -16.28
N SER A 82 26.17 14.84 -16.57
CA SER A 82 25.14 14.46 -17.56
C SER A 82 23.71 14.48 -16.99
N GLY A 83 23.51 14.84 -15.72
CA GLY A 83 22.17 15.05 -15.17
C GLY A 83 21.27 13.83 -15.29
N SER A 84 21.67 12.69 -14.72
CA SER A 84 20.80 11.52 -14.45
C SER A 84 19.73 11.24 -15.53
N PHE A 85 20.15 10.77 -16.71
CA PHE A 85 19.28 10.17 -17.72
C PHE A 85 19.34 8.63 -17.70
N GLU A 86 19.73 7.99 -16.59
CA GLU A 86 19.44 6.57 -16.42
C GLU A 86 17.92 6.41 -16.24
N THR A 87 17.26 6.14 -17.38
CA THR A 87 15.95 5.52 -17.57
C THR A 87 14.84 5.95 -16.59
N ARG A 88 14.47 7.23 -16.66
CA ARG A 88 13.17 7.72 -16.15
C ARG A 88 12.02 6.80 -16.59
N GLU A 89 12.10 6.24 -17.79
CA GLU A 89 11.15 5.27 -18.32
C GLU A 89 11.15 3.90 -17.59
N GLU A 90 12.29 3.39 -17.13
CA GLU A 90 12.35 2.12 -16.38
C GLU A 90 11.84 2.31 -14.95
N GLN A 91 12.19 3.43 -14.31
CA GLN A 91 11.66 3.81 -13.00
C GLN A 91 10.14 4.05 -13.05
N GLU A 92 9.62 4.58 -14.17
CA GLU A 92 8.17 4.75 -14.38
C GLU A 92 7.45 3.45 -14.71
N ARG A 93 8.12 2.46 -15.31
CA ARG A 93 7.54 1.14 -15.60
C ARG A 93 7.51 0.23 -14.36
N VAL A 94 8.48 0.34 -13.46
CA VAL A 94 8.60 -0.55 -12.30
C VAL A 94 9.14 0.20 -11.08
N GLY A 95 8.34 0.26 -10.01
CA GLY A 95 8.86 0.65 -8.69
C GLY A 95 8.83 2.14 -8.36
N PHE A 96 7.86 2.88 -8.87
CA PHE A 96 7.71 4.31 -8.54
C PHE A 96 6.98 4.58 -7.22
N LEU A 97 6.34 3.58 -6.61
CA LEU A 97 5.43 3.77 -5.49
C LEU A 97 6.05 3.31 -4.16
N ILE A 98 5.90 4.13 -3.12
CA ILE A 98 6.30 3.82 -1.75
C ILE A 98 5.08 3.97 -0.83
N VAL A 99 4.78 2.94 -0.04
CA VAL A 99 3.70 2.95 0.97
C VAL A 99 4.30 2.83 2.37
N GLU A 100 3.93 3.74 3.25
CA GLU A 100 4.34 3.74 4.65
C GLU A 100 3.27 3.15 5.57
N THR A 101 3.68 2.77 6.79
CA THR A 101 2.77 2.30 7.85
C THR A 101 1.74 3.35 8.26
N ALA A 102 2.05 4.64 8.09
CA ALA A 102 1.15 5.77 8.36
C ALA A 102 0.16 6.06 7.21
N PHE A 103 -0.07 5.10 6.31
CA PHE A 103 -0.97 5.22 5.15
C PHE A 103 -0.56 6.28 4.13
N LYS A 104 0.66 6.82 4.24
CA LYS A 104 1.22 7.77 3.27
C LYS A 104 1.74 7.03 2.05
N VAL A 105 1.48 7.62 0.89
CA VAL A 105 1.91 7.10 -0.41
C VAL A 105 2.76 8.16 -1.11
N TYR A 106 3.93 7.74 -1.56
CA TYR A 106 4.84 8.57 -2.35
C TYR A 106 5.00 7.93 -3.72
N ALA A 107 4.65 8.66 -4.77
CA ALA A 107 4.71 8.20 -6.14
C ALA A 107 5.70 9.06 -6.94
N TYR A 108 6.82 8.46 -7.35
CA TYR A 108 7.86 9.09 -8.16
C TYR A 108 7.57 8.89 -9.65
N THR A 109 6.54 9.55 -10.17
CA THR A 109 6.13 9.42 -11.58
C THR A 109 5.73 10.77 -12.15
N THR A 110 6.05 10.98 -13.44
CA THR A 110 5.54 12.13 -14.20
C THR A 110 4.32 11.77 -15.04
N SER A 111 4.05 10.46 -15.18
CA SER A 111 2.94 9.93 -15.99
C SER A 111 1.58 10.29 -15.40
N LEU A 112 0.81 11.08 -16.15
CA LEU A 112 -0.56 11.44 -15.79
C LEU A 112 -1.49 10.21 -15.69
N LEU A 113 -1.20 9.15 -16.46
CA LEU A 113 -1.96 7.91 -16.43
C LEU A 113 -1.82 7.22 -15.06
N GLN A 114 -0.58 7.05 -14.58
CA GLN A 114 -0.32 6.44 -13.28
C GLN A 114 -0.92 7.25 -12.14
N LEU A 115 -0.84 8.59 -12.23
CA LEU A 115 -1.48 9.47 -11.25
C LEU A 115 -3.01 9.35 -11.27
N SER A 116 -3.61 9.19 -12.45
CA SER A 116 -5.06 9.04 -12.61
C SER A 116 -5.55 7.71 -12.02
N LEU A 117 -4.80 6.62 -12.21
CA LEU A 117 -5.07 5.33 -11.58
C LEU A 117 -4.94 5.41 -10.07
N LEU A 118 -3.85 5.99 -9.56
CA LEU A 118 -3.61 6.14 -8.12
C LEU A 118 -4.72 6.96 -7.44
N LYS A 119 -5.23 8.00 -8.11
CA LYS A 119 -6.33 8.86 -7.62
C LYS A 119 -7.65 8.11 -7.45
N LEU A 120 -7.81 6.90 -8.01
CA LEU A 120 -9.02 6.11 -7.84
C LEU A 120 -9.22 5.65 -6.38
N PHE A 121 -8.13 5.35 -5.67
CA PHE A 121 -8.16 4.79 -4.31
C PHE A 121 -7.26 5.53 -3.29
N VAL A 122 -6.47 6.51 -3.73
CA VAL A 122 -5.64 7.37 -2.86
C VAL A 122 -6.07 8.83 -2.99
N ARG A 123 -6.16 9.53 -1.85
CA ARG A 123 -6.32 10.98 -1.85
C ARG A 123 -4.95 11.63 -2.05
N LEU A 124 -4.74 12.30 -3.17
CA LEU A 124 -3.49 13.02 -3.45
C LEU A 124 -3.49 14.35 -2.69
N ASP A 125 -2.42 14.62 -1.93
CA ASP A 125 -2.26 15.82 -1.11
C ASP A 125 -1.45 16.91 -1.87
N PHE A 126 -0.27 16.55 -2.42
CA PHE A 126 0.62 17.49 -3.13
C PHE A 126 1.26 16.86 -4.37
N ARG A 127 1.55 17.71 -5.35
CA ARG A 127 2.28 17.35 -6.57
C ARG A 127 3.49 18.25 -6.75
N LEU A 128 4.66 17.64 -6.76
CA LEU A 128 5.94 18.20 -7.17
C LEU A 128 6.27 17.71 -8.59
N PRO A 129 7.29 18.28 -9.27
CA PRO A 129 7.59 17.95 -10.67
C PRO A 129 7.80 16.46 -10.97
N ASN A 130 8.29 15.68 -10.00
CA ASN A 130 8.58 14.25 -10.13
C ASN A 130 8.11 13.41 -8.94
N LEU A 131 7.34 13.99 -8.03
CA LEU A 131 6.86 13.32 -6.82
C LEU A 131 5.43 13.75 -6.54
N VAL A 132 4.55 12.78 -6.32
CA VAL A 132 3.21 13.01 -5.80
C VAL A 132 3.10 12.34 -4.45
N THR A 133 2.57 13.07 -3.48
CA THR A 133 2.30 12.56 -2.14
C THR A 133 0.81 12.44 -1.94
N GLY A 134 0.36 11.35 -1.34
CA GLY A 134 -1.03 11.14 -0.99
C GLY A 134 -1.18 10.33 0.28
N VAL A 135 -2.44 10.10 0.66
CA VAL A 135 -2.81 9.30 1.81
C VAL A 135 -3.95 8.35 1.46
N ILE A 136 -3.85 7.12 1.94
CA ILE A 136 -4.91 6.12 1.85
C ILE A 136 -5.90 6.42 2.97
N THR A 137 -7.14 6.74 2.62
CA THR A 137 -8.20 7.05 3.58
C THR A 137 -9.37 6.10 3.40
N LYS A 138 -10.17 5.93 4.45
CA LYS A 138 -11.43 5.18 4.35
C LYS A 138 -12.30 5.70 3.20
N GLN A 139 -12.40 7.01 3.02
CA GLN A 139 -13.20 7.63 1.96
C GLN A 139 -12.66 7.27 0.57
N SER A 140 -11.35 7.50 0.32
CA SER A 140 -10.74 7.22 -0.99
C SER A 140 -10.88 5.75 -1.40
N VAL A 141 -10.71 4.84 -0.45
CA VAL A 141 -10.84 3.40 -0.67
C VAL A 141 -12.31 2.98 -0.82
N THR A 142 -13.24 3.58 -0.06
CA THR A 142 -14.68 3.33 -0.22
C THR A 142 -15.18 3.80 -1.59
N ASP A 143 -14.70 4.93 -2.09
CA ASP A 143 -15.05 5.43 -3.41
C ASP A 143 -14.52 4.53 -4.53
N ALA A 144 -13.35 3.90 -4.33
CA ALA A 144 -12.86 2.85 -5.21
C ALA A 144 -13.76 1.60 -5.20
N PHE A 145 -14.19 1.14 -4.02
CA PHE A 145 -15.11 0.00 -3.92
C PHE A 145 -16.44 0.26 -4.64
N ARG A 146 -16.96 1.49 -4.59
CA ARG A 146 -18.17 1.89 -5.32
C ARG A 146 -17.99 1.78 -6.84
N LYS A 147 -16.77 1.99 -7.33
CA LYS A 147 -16.38 1.83 -8.75
C LYS A 147 -16.06 0.38 -9.12
N GLY A 148 -16.24 -0.58 -8.20
CA GLY A 148 -15.95 -2.00 -8.43
C GLY A 148 -14.48 -2.38 -8.30
N ILE A 149 -13.64 -1.52 -7.72
CA ILE A 149 -12.23 -1.80 -7.50
C ILE A 149 -12.07 -2.41 -6.10
N GLY A 150 -11.91 -3.72 -6.00
CA GLY A 150 -11.85 -4.45 -4.72
C GLY A 150 -10.53 -4.29 -3.96
N ALA A 151 -10.52 -4.69 -2.68
CA ALA A 151 -9.34 -4.55 -1.81
C ALA A 151 -8.11 -5.26 -2.38
N GLN A 152 -8.30 -6.48 -2.91
CA GLN A 152 -7.21 -7.27 -3.47
C GLN A 152 -6.61 -6.59 -4.72
N GLN A 153 -7.41 -5.93 -5.55
CA GLN A 153 -6.91 -5.19 -6.71
C GLN A 153 -6.07 -3.98 -6.30
N ILE A 154 -6.50 -3.25 -5.26
CA ILE A 154 -5.74 -2.11 -4.71
C ILE A 154 -4.40 -2.59 -4.15
N ILE A 155 -4.40 -3.68 -3.36
CA ILE A 155 -3.19 -4.25 -2.77
C ILE A 155 -2.23 -4.73 -3.86
N SER A 156 -2.73 -5.48 -4.84
CA SER A 156 -1.91 -5.97 -5.95
C SER A 156 -1.35 -4.83 -6.81
N TYR A 157 -2.08 -3.72 -6.98
CA TYR A 157 -1.54 -2.52 -7.63
C TYR A 157 -0.35 -1.96 -6.84
N PHE A 158 -0.48 -1.81 -5.51
CA PHE A 158 0.62 -1.33 -4.69
C PHE A 158 1.83 -2.26 -4.74
N GLU A 159 1.64 -3.58 -4.70
CA GLU A 159 2.73 -4.57 -4.82
C GLU A 159 3.41 -4.51 -6.20
N GLN A 160 2.63 -4.42 -7.27
CA GLN A 160 3.12 -4.37 -8.66
C GLN A 160 3.98 -3.14 -8.91
N PHE A 161 3.64 -1.99 -8.32
CA PHE A 161 4.36 -0.73 -8.52
C PHE A 161 5.24 -0.32 -7.33
N ALA A 162 5.35 -1.18 -6.30
CA ALA A 162 6.19 -0.95 -5.13
C ALA A 162 7.66 -0.80 -5.54
N HIS A 163 8.34 0.17 -4.93
CA HIS A 163 9.75 0.43 -5.12
C HIS A 163 10.62 -0.81 -4.87
N SER A 164 11.72 -0.96 -5.61
CA SER A 164 12.60 -2.15 -5.56
C SER A 164 13.04 -2.50 -4.14
N ARG A 165 13.42 -1.51 -3.33
CA ARG A 165 13.77 -1.67 -1.91
C ARG A 165 12.61 -2.10 -0.99
N MET A 166 11.36 -1.90 -1.39
CA MET A 166 10.22 -2.43 -0.65
C MET A 166 9.99 -3.90 -0.99
N ARG A 167 10.19 -4.29 -2.25
CA ARG A 167 10.06 -5.68 -2.70
C ARG A 167 11.04 -6.64 -2.05
N THR A 168 12.15 -6.14 -1.52
CA THR A 168 13.10 -6.97 -0.75
C THR A 168 12.55 -7.35 0.63
N ARG A 169 11.44 -6.74 1.08
CA ARG A 169 10.76 -7.06 2.34
C ARG A 169 9.55 -7.94 2.06
N ALA A 170 9.26 -8.83 3.01
CA ALA A 170 8.04 -9.64 3.03
C ALA A 170 7.29 -9.35 4.34
N PRO A 171 6.03 -8.85 4.29
CA PRO A 171 5.28 -8.44 3.10
C PRO A 171 5.82 -7.16 2.44
N VAL A 172 5.57 -6.99 1.13
CA VAL A 172 6.02 -5.83 0.34
C VAL A 172 5.37 -4.54 0.83
N ILE A 173 4.06 -4.61 1.09
CA ILE A 173 3.26 -3.51 1.65
C ILE A 173 3.10 -3.76 3.15
N PRO A 174 3.18 -2.72 4.00
CA PRO A 174 2.98 -2.87 5.43
C PRO A 174 1.66 -3.59 5.78
N GLN A 175 1.75 -4.59 6.65
CA GLN A 175 0.63 -5.47 7.01
C GLN A 175 -0.58 -4.70 7.55
N ASN A 176 -0.34 -3.65 8.36
CA ASN A 176 -1.41 -2.82 8.89
C ASN A 176 -2.19 -2.09 7.78
N VAL A 177 -1.54 -1.75 6.67
CA VAL A 177 -2.18 -1.07 5.53
C VAL A 177 -3.05 -2.06 4.76
N THR A 178 -2.55 -3.26 4.48
CA THR A 178 -3.31 -4.29 3.75
C THR A 178 -4.54 -4.75 4.55
N ASP A 179 -4.37 -4.98 5.85
CA ASP A 179 -5.46 -5.39 6.74
C ASP A 179 -6.52 -4.29 6.87
N GLN A 180 -6.10 -3.03 6.95
CA GLN A 180 -7.03 -1.91 7.06
C GLN A 180 -7.86 -1.70 5.78
N ILE A 181 -7.28 -1.91 4.59
CA ILE A 181 -8.00 -1.84 3.31
C ILE A 181 -9.05 -2.96 3.24
N ARG A 182 -8.68 -4.19 3.60
CA ARG A 182 -9.62 -5.33 3.67
C ARG A 182 -10.74 -5.10 4.68
N LEU A 183 -10.39 -4.56 5.85
CA LEU A 183 -11.38 -4.19 6.87
C LEU A 183 -12.38 -3.17 6.32
N TRP A 184 -11.93 -2.15 5.59
CA TRP A 184 -12.84 -1.17 4.99
C TRP A 184 -13.75 -1.77 3.93
N GLU A 185 -13.30 -2.79 3.18
CA GLU A 185 -14.16 -3.52 2.24
C GLU A 185 -15.26 -4.29 2.99
N HIS A 186 -14.90 -5.09 4.00
CA HIS A 186 -15.86 -5.81 4.83
C HIS A 186 -16.83 -4.90 5.58
N GLN A 187 -16.45 -3.65 5.86
CA GLN A 187 -17.36 -2.67 6.45
C GLN A 187 -18.53 -2.29 5.54
N ARG A 188 -18.40 -2.46 4.21
CA ARG A 188 -19.49 -2.27 3.25
C ARG A 188 -20.50 -3.42 3.31
N ASP A 189 -20.03 -4.65 3.48
CA ASP A 189 -20.85 -5.85 3.41
C ASP A 189 -21.50 -6.23 4.75
N ARG A 190 -21.70 -5.25 5.64
CA ARG A 190 -22.22 -5.48 7.01
C ARG A 190 -23.70 -5.80 7.08
N LEU A 191 -24.46 -5.52 6.02
CA LEU A 191 -25.91 -5.65 6.02
C LEU A 191 -26.31 -6.70 4.98
N SER A 192 -26.73 -7.87 5.45
CA SER A 192 -27.46 -8.83 4.65
C SER A 192 -28.96 -8.59 4.82
N SER A 193 -29.65 -8.27 3.72
CA SER A 193 -31.10 -8.18 3.72
C SER A 193 -31.68 -9.56 3.41
N GLN A 194 -32.55 -10.05 4.28
CA GLN A 194 -33.30 -11.28 4.05
C GLN A 194 -34.80 -11.02 4.29
N ARG A 195 -35.65 -11.51 3.38
CA ARG A 195 -37.11 -11.47 3.59
C ARG A 195 -37.47 -12.33 4.81
N ALA A 196 -38.21 -11.75 5.74
CA ALA A 196 -38.59 -12.37 6.99
C ALA A 196 -39.99 -11.92 7.42
N VAL A 197 -40.60 -12.66 8.34
CA VAL A 197 -41.93 -12.41 8.88
C VAL A 197 -41.85 -12.40 10.40
N LEU A 198 -42.36 -11.33 11.02
CA LEU A 198 -42.54 -11.25 12.46
C LEU A 198 -43.86 -11.94 12.87
N ILE A 199 -43.81 -12.71 13.95
CA ILE A 199 -44.97 -13.26 14.64
C ILE A 199 -44.82 -12.88 16.11
N ASP A 200 -45.82 -12.21 16.66
CA ASP A 200 -45.84 -11.61 18.01
C ASP A 200 -47.17 -11.88 18.76
N ASP A 201 -48.27 -12.12 18.04
CA ASP A 201 -49.56 -12.51 18.61
C ASP A 201 -49.62 -14.00 19.04
N PHE A 202 -49.04 -14.32 20.20
CA PHE A 202 -49.18 -15.62 20.86
C PHE A 202 -50.09 -15.53 22.09
N VAL A 203 -51.03 -16.48 22.23
CA VAL A 203 -52.00 -16.51 23.33
C VAL A 203 -51.32 -16.80 24.68
N GLY A 204 -50.21 -17.53 24.67
CA GLY A 204 -49.48 -17.85 25.89
C GLY A 204 -48.07 -18.40 25.65
N VAL A 205 -47.29 -18.49 26.73
CA VAL A 205 -45.89 -18.99 26.69
C VAL A 205 -45.81 -20.43 26.17
N SER A 206 -46.81 -21.25 26.48
CA SER A 206 -46.88 -22.64 26.02
C SER A 206 -47.07 -22.77 24.51
N GLU A 207 -47.91 -21.92 23.90
CA GLU A 207 -48.11 -21.88 22.45
C GLU A 207 -46.82 -21.42 21.74
N PHE A 208 -46.20 -20.35 22.25
CA PHE A 208 -44.93 -19.85 21.74
C PHE A 208 -43.84 -20.95 21.73
N LYS A 209 -43.67 -21.66 22.86
CA LYS A 209 -42.69 -22.75 22.97
C LYS A 209 -42.99 -23.91 22.01
N SER A 210 -44.26 -24.28 21.87
CA SER A 210 -44.70 -25.34 20.96
C SER A 210 -44.39 -25.00 19.50
N ILE A 211 -44.75 -23.79 19.06
CA ILE A 211 -44.49 -23.33 17.69
C ILE A 211 -42.98 -23.21 17.44
N LEU A 212 -42.23 -22.68 18.39
CA LEU A 212 -40.77 -22.58 18.29
C LEU A 212 -40.12 -23.96 18.13
N GLN A 213 -40.51 -24.95 18.94
CA GLN A 213 -40.01 -26.32 18.82
C GLN A 213 -40.40 -26.97 17.48
N PHE A 214 -41.63 -26.74 17.02
CA PHE A 214 -42.09 -27.22 15.73
C PHE A 214 -41.24 -26.67 14.57
N VAL A 215 -41.02 -25.35 14.51
CA VAL A 215 -40.23 -24.72 13.45
C VAL A 215 -38.77 -25.15 13.52
N VAL A 216 -38.18 -25.27 14.72
CA VAL A 216 -36.80 -25.77 14.89
C VAL A 216 -36.66 -27.22 14.40
N LYS A 217 -37.67 -28.06 14.64
CA LYS A 217 -37.70 -29.44 14.13
C LYS A 217 -37.83 -29.47 12.60
N SER A 218 -38.78 -28.71 12.04
CA SER A 218 -38.98 -28.60 10.60
C SER A 218 -37.79 -27.96 9.87
N SER A 219 -37.02 -27.10 10.53
CA SER A 219 -35.79 -26.53 9.99
C SER A 219 -34.70 -27.57 9.73
N LYS A 220 -34.74 -28.73 10.41
CA LYS A 220 -33.80 -29.85 10.15
C LYS A 220 -34.16 -30.61 8.87
N GLU A 221 -35.44 -30.63 8.50
CA GLU A 221 -35.94 -31.31 7.30
C GLU A 221 -35.93 -30.37 6.09
N ASN A 222 -36.16 -29.07 6.30
CA ASN A 222 -36.11 -28.04 5.27
C ASN A 222 -35.31 -26.80 5.75
N PRO A 223 -34.06 -26.62 5.25
CA PRO A 223 -33.19 -25.50 5.64
C PRO A 223 -33.76 -24.10 5.38
N ASP A 224 -34.70 -23.96 4.44
CA ASP A 224 -35.32 -22.69 4.11
C ASP A 224 -36.36 -22.26 5.15
N SER A 225 -36.87 -23.20 5.96
CA SER A 225 -37.90 -22.98 6.97
C SER A 225 -37.28 -22.83 8.36
N LYS A 226 -36.72 -21.65 8.63
CA LYS A 226 -35.95 -21.39 9.87
C LYS A 226 -36.49 -20.22 10.68
N VAL A 227 -36.29 -20.30 11.99
CA VAL A 227 -36.38 -19.15 12.90
C VAL A 227 -35.09 -18.35 12.76
N LEU A 228 -35.22 -17.06 12.50
CA LEU A 228 -34.09 -16.14 12.34
C LEU A 228 -33.72 -15.52 13.70
N LEU A 229 -34.72 -15.04 14.43
CA LEU A 229 -34.58 -14.43 15.75
C LEU A 229 -35.82 -14.75 16.58
N HIS A 230 -35.69 -14.76 17.90
CA HIS A 230 -36.83 -14.89 18.79
C HIS A 230 -36.52 -14.30 20.16
N ASP A 231 -37.57 -13.92 20.88
CA ASP A 231 -37.49 -13.44 22.25
C ASP A 231 -38.53 -14.15 23.11
N LYS A 232 -38.08 -14.74 24.22
CA LYS A 232 -38.92 -15.54 25.10
C LYS A 232 -39.73 -14.69 26.08
N ASP A 233 -39.22 -13.52 26.44
CA ASP A 233 -39.81 -12.63 27.43
C ASP A 233 -40.94 -11.82 26.80
N PHE A 234 -40.69 -11.32 25.58
CA PHE A 234 -41.67 -10.56 24.79
C PHE A 234 -42.51 -11.42 23.85
N LYS A 235 -42.24 -12.73 23.77
CA LYS A 235 -43.01 -13.73 23.00
C LYS A 235 -43.14 -13.36 21.51
N TRP A 236 -42.05 -12.98 20.86
CA TRP A 236 -42.04 -12.78 19.41
C TRP A 236 -40.98 -13.64 18.75
N MET A 237 -41.19 -13.96 17.47
CA MET A 237 -40.21 -14.64 16.64
C MET A 237 -40.24 -14.09 15.21
N ILE A 238 -39.06 -13.97 14.63
CA ILE A 238 -38.85 -13.64 13.23
C ILE A 238 -38.51 -14.94 12.51
N VAL A 239 -39.31 -15.28 11.50
CA VAL A 239 -39.19 -16.54 10.75
C VAL A 239 -39.06 -16.26 9.26
N SER A 240 -38.57 -17.25 8.50
CA SER A 240 -38.60 -17.17 7.04
C SER A 240 -40.05 -17.22 6.49
N PRO A 241 -40.31 -16.70 5.28
CA PRO A 241 -41.65 -16.75 4.67
C PRO A 241 -42.20 -18.17 4.50
N THR A 242 -41.33 -19.15 4.24
CA THR A 242 -41.66 -20.58 4.17
C THR A 242 -42.10 -21.12 5.52
N ALA A 243 -41.40 -20.76 6.59
CA ALA A 243 -41.78 -21.12 7.96
C ALA A 243 -43.15 -20.52 8.36
N LYS A 244 -43.49 -19.29 7.91
CA LYS A 244 -44.83 -18.71 8.15
C LYS A 244 -45.95 -19.62 7.64
N SER A 245 -45.81 -20.15 6.42
CA SER A 245 -46.81 -21.03 5.81
C SER A 245 -46.99 -22.33 6.61
N LEU A 246 -45.89 -22.91 7.11
CA LEU A 246 -45.92 -24.10 7.97
C LEU A 246 -46.59 -23.83 9.32
N ILE A 247 -46.30 -22.68 9.94
CA ILE A 247 -46.93 -22.29 11.21
C ILE A 247 -48.43 -22.09 11.03
N LYS A 248 -48.87 -21.52 9.90
CA LYS A 248 -50.31 -21.38 9.59
C LYS A 248 -50.99 -22.74 9.51
N GLN A 249 -50.41 -23.69 8.76
CA GLN A 249 -50.94 -25.06 8.68
C GLN A 249 -50.96 -25.77 10.04
N TYR A 250 -49.94 -25.54 10.88
CA TYR A 250 -49.89 -26.10 12.23
C TYR A 250 -51.00 -25.54 13.13
N ARG A 251 -51.25 -24.23 13.09
CA ARG A 251 -52.34 -23.57 13.84
C ARG A 251 -53.72 -24.07 13.40
N GLU A 252 -53.95 -24.22 12.09
CA GLU A 252 -55.21 -24.74 11.54
C GLU A 252 -55.46 -26.19 11.99
N LYS A 253 -54.44 -27.06 11.96
CA LYS A 253 -54.54 -28.45 12.46
C LYS A 253 -54.80 -28.54 13.97
N GLN A 254 -54.24 -27.63 14.76
CA GLN A 254 -54.48 -27.58 16.20
C GLN A 254 -55.90 -27.10 16.52
N GLN A 255 -56.47 -26.21 15.70
CA GLN A 255 -57.86 -25.79 15.84
C GLN A 255 -58.85 -26.90 15.44
N SER A 256 -58.57 -27.66 14.38
CA SER A 256 -59.43 -28.78 13.95
C SER A 256 -59.44 -29.98 14.90
N MET A 257 -58.42 -30.15 15.74
CA MET A 257 -58.36 -31.21 16.77
C MET A 257 -59.01 -30.82 18.11
N ARG A 258 -59.41 -29.55 18.27
CA ARG A 258 -60.07 -29.04 19.49
C ARG A 258 -61.61 -28.97 19.36
N ILE A 259 -62.15 -29.31 18.20
CA ILE A 259 -63.58 -29.46 17.90
C ILE A 259 -63.89 -30.95 17.93
#